data_AF-A0A7J7ZWQ0-F1
#
_entry.id   AF-A0A7J7ZWQ0-F1
#
_cell.length_a   1.000
_cell.length_b   1.000
_cell.length_c   1.000
_cell.angle_alpha   90.00
_cell.angle_beta   90.00
_cell.angle_gamma   90.00
#
_symmetry.space_group_name_H-M   'P 1'
#
loop_
_entity.id
_entity.type
_entity.pdbx_description
1 polymer ?
#
loop_
_entity_poly.entity_id
_entity_poly.type
_entity_poly.pdbx_seq_one_letter_code
_entity_poly.pdbx_strand_id
1 'polypeptide(L)'
;MKIALSPCQKKNTEMNLEEKSPENPPAVPKMLKEEPKLPEIRQGGQLAKEYNKVQDLVLQTPARQSVISTETLKKIQNDRQFLSDVIADTMQELQNSGTFNNLLTCLNEERENKTHFYDIIDREEKGRKRIKSLQKELHNVKRERQVEVQNRNEYIAHLKDQLQELKAKTNMENRFMKRNTELQISQTQKKCNRTEELLLEEIEKLRLRTEEENQIHMEIEIFLRREQQKLEEKLEFWMEKYDKDTEMKQNELNALKSAKASDLTRLQDLARLIREYEHVIIEDRIEKEKNKKQIEQSLLELKSIIKLQAWWRGIIVRNEIGGFRMPRKDNDGGKSSKGKGRGKDRQRSKR
;
A
#
# COMPACT_ATOMS: atom_id res chain seq x y z
N MET A 1 -6.56 9.65 53.98
CA MET A 1 -5.97 10.18 52.73
C MET A 1 -5.47 11.59 53.00
N LYS A 2 -4.17 11.75 53.27
CA LYS A 2 -3.55 13.04 53.59
C LYS A 2 -2.89 13.60 52.34
N ILE A 3 -3.31 14.82 51.99
CA ILE A 3 -2.70 15.69 50.99
C ILE A 3 -1.39 16.21 51.57
N ALA A 4 -0.29 16.13 50.81
CA ALA A 4 0.99 16.74 51.15
C ALA A 4 1.46 17.65 50.00
N LEU A 5 1.41 18.95 50.28
CA LEU A 5 2.16 20.00 49.62
C LEU A 5 3.63 19.95 50.10
N SER A 6 4.61 20.12 49.20
CA SER A 6 5.62 21.20 49.28
C SER A 6 6.88 20.99 48.41
N PRO A 7 7.64 22.08 48.13
CA PRO A 7 8.52 22.24 46.95
C PRO A 7 10.02 22.37 47.30
N CYS A 8 10.91 22.31 46.29
CA CYS A 8 12.23 23.00 46.24
C CYS A 8 12.98 22.59 44.94
N GLN A 9 13.30 23.50 44.02
CA GLN A 9 14.44 24.44 43.94
C GLN A 9 15.75 23.91 43.35
N LYS A 10 16.19 24.66 42.32
CA LYS A 10 17.56 25.01 41.87
C LYS A 10 18.38 23.95 41.10
N LYS A 11 18.73 24.32 39.87
CA LYS A 11 20.11 24.67 39.50
C LYS A 11 20.15 25.53 38.24
N ASN A 12 20.64 26.74 38.42
CA ASN A 12 21.10 27.64 37.38
C ASN A 12 22.43 27.12 36.83
N THR A 13 22.68 27.29 35.53
CA THR A 13 24.02 27.15 34.96
C THR A 13 24.28 28.40 34.14
N GLU A 14 25.10 29.27 34.73
CA GLU A 14 25.74 30.39 34.09
C GLU A 14 26.80 29.87 33.10
N MET A 15 26.85 30.45 31.90
CA MET A 15 28.11 30.61 31.18
C MET A 15 28.26 32.08 30.81
N ASN A 16 29.20 32.70 31.53
CA ASN A 16 29.86 33.95 31.21
C ASN A 16 30.72 33.78 29.95
N LEU A 17 30.67 34.76 29.04
CA LEU A 17 31.86 35.17 28.28
C LEU A 17 31.83 36.70 28.09
N GLU A 18 32.79 37.34 28.73
CA GLU A 18 33.16 38.75 28.64
C GLU A 18 33.65 39.13 27.24
N GLU A 19 33.17 40.28 26.78
CA GLU A 19 33.96 41.48 26.46
C GLU A 19 35.35 41.30 25.80
N LYS A 20 35.44 41.70 24.52
CA LYS A 20 36.49 42.62 24.01
C LYS A 20 36.22 43.04 22.55
N SER A 21 35.94 44.33 22.37
CA SER A 21 36.41 45.15 21.23
C SER A 21 37.92 45.44 21.44
N PRO A 22 38.76 45.84 20.43
CA PRO A 22 38.46 46.92 19.47
C PRO A 22 39.09 46.80 18.06
N GLU A 23 38.91 47.89 17.29
CA GLU A 23 39.67 48.38 16.11
C GLU A 23 39.01 48.32 14.72
N ASN A 24 38.35 49.46 14.43
CA ASN A 24 38.47 50.36 13.28
C ASN A 24 38.28 49.92 11.80
N PRO A 25 37.76 50.85 10.95
CA PRO A 25 37.10 50.52 9.69
C PRO A 25 37.91 50.90 8.44
N PRO A 26 37.51 50.45 7.23
CA PRO A 26 37.91 51.11 6.00
C PRO A 26 36.75 51.83 5.29
N ALA A 27 37.01 53.11 5.07
CA ALA A 27 36.90 53.86 3.81
C ALA A 27 35.62 53.79 2.94
N VAL A 28 34.97 54.95 2.95
CA VAL A 28 33.96 55.53 2.05
C VAL A 28 34.39 55.58 0.56
N PRO A 29 33.45 55.43 -0.39
CA PRO A 29 33.48 56.19 -1.64
C PRO A 29 32.50 57.38 -1.64
N LYS A 30 33.06 58.56 -1.95
CA LYS A 30 32.38 59.82 -2.28
C LYS A 30 31.47 59.64 -3.49
N MET A 31 30.34 60.37 -3.53
CA MET A 31 30.07 61.43 -4.52
C MET A 31 28.68 62.08 -4.30
N LEU A 32 28.68 63.42 -4.36
CA LEU A 32 27.63 64.37 -4.74
C LEU A 32 26.38 64.50 -3.85
N LYS A 33 26.42 65.56 -3.01
CA LYS A 33 25.25 66.20 -2.40
C LYS A 33 24.66 67.22 -3.38
N GLU A 34 23.38 67.08 -3.69
CA GLU A 34 22.51 68.16 -4.15
C GLU A 34 21.40 68.32 -3.11
N GLU A 35 21.30 69.51 -2.51
CA GLU A 35 20.23 69.88 -1.56
C GLU A 35 18.88 70.04 -2.28
N PRO A 36 17.78 69.69 -1.62
CA PRO A 36 16.76 70.72 -1.45
C PRO A 36 16.30 70.86 0.00
N LYS A 37 16.23 72.13 0.39
CA LYS A 37 15.91 72.72 1.69
C LYS A 37 14.52 72.32 2.22
N LEU A 38 14.47 71.87 3.47
CA LEU A 38 13.34 72.08 4.37
C LEU A 38 13.65 73.26 5.33
N PRO A 39 12.64 74.02 5.76
CA PRO A 39 12.82 75.39 6.19
C PRO A 39 13.37 75.52 7.63
N GLU A 40 14.43 76.31 7.74
CA GLU A 40 15.09 76.80 8.94
C GLU A 40 14.09 77.53 9.87
N ILE A 41 13.97 77.06 11.12
CA ILE A 41 13.47 77.88 12.23
C ILE A 41 14.59 78.87 12.57
N ARG A 42 14.50 80.08 11.98
CA ARG A 42 15.23 81.26 12.43
C ARG A 42 14.29 82.16 13.22
N GLN A 43 14.32 82.03 14.55
CA GLN A 43 13.98 83.14 15.43
C GLN A 43 15.19 84.08 15.48
N GLY A 44 14.94 85.37 15.23
CA GLY A 44 15.93 86.44 15.28
C GLY A 44 16.06 87.16 13.94
N GLY A 45 15.15 88.10 13.64
CA GLY A 45 15.36 89.01 12.51
C GLY A 45 14.14 89.51 11.72
N GLN A 46 12.90 89.34 12.20
CA GLN A 46 11.73 89.96 11.55
C GLN A 46 11.14 91.15 12.31
N LEU A 47 11.49 91.34 13.58
CA LEU A 47 11.12 92.55 14.34
C LEU A 47 11.88 93.81 13.87
N ALA A 48 12.99 93.66 13.12
CA ALA A 48 13.77 94.80 12.61
C ALA A 48 13.34 95.29 11.21
N LYS A 49 12.54 94.52 10.46
CA LYS A 49 12.04 94.93 9.13
C LYS A 49 10.64 95.57 9.18
N GLU A 50 9.87 95.29 10.23
CA GLU A 50 8.59 95.96 10.48
C GLU A 50 8.77 97.33 11.15
N TYR A 51 9.81 97.51 11.97
CA TYR A 51 10.15 98.84 12.52
C TYR A 51 10.81 99.79 11.50
N ASN A 52 11.48 99.26 10.46
CA ASN A 52 12.07 100.10 9.39
C ASN A 52 11.08 100.48 8.29
N LYS A 53 9.94 99.78 8.12
CA LYS A 53 8.91 100.17 7.13
C LYS A 53 7.87 101.16 7.68
N VAL A 54 7.84 101.32 9.01
CA VAL A 54 7.02 102.33 9.71
C VAL A 54 7.81 103.63 9.95
N GLN A 55 9.15 103.60 9.88
CA GLN A 55 9.99 104.81 9.93
C GLN A 55 10.30 105.41 8.55
N ASP A 56 10.19 104.65 7.44
CA ASP A 56 10.40 105.17 6.07
C ASP A 56 9.17 105.86 5.44
N LEU A 57 8.08 106.02 6.18
CA LEU A 57 6.94 106.86 5.77
C LEU A 57 6.91 108.24 6.43
N VAL A 58 7.90 108.57 7.27
CA VAL A 58 7.93 109.83 8.03
C VAL A 58 8.89 110.86 7.42
N LEU A 59 9.69 110.50 6.41
CA LEU A 59 10.60 111.43 5.74
C LEU A 59 10.58 111.30 4.22
N GLN A 60 9.44 111.61 3.59
CA GLN A 60 9.44 112.05 2.19
C GLN A 60 8.46 113.19 1.94
N THR A 61 9.04 114.29 1.46
CA THR A 61 8.50 115.42 0.68
C THR A 61 8.01 116.70 1.40
N PRO A 62 8.79 117.80 1.31
CA PRO A 62 8.28 119.18 1.44
C PRO A 62 7.25 119.52 0.35
N ALA A 63 7.18 118.71 -0.72
CA ALA A 63 6.25 118.87 -1.82
C ALA A 63 4.78 118.65 -1.41
N ARG A 64 4.46 117.81 -0.41
CA ARG A 64 3.06 117.67 0.04
C ARG A 64 2.54 118.93 0.73
N GLN A 65 3.36 119.57 1.57
CA GLN A 65 3.02 120.87 2.16
C GLN A 65 2.93 121.97 1.10
N SER A 66 3.80 121.95 0.08
CA SER A 66 3.76 122.87 -1.07
C SER A 66 2.55 122.66 -1.98
N VAL A 67 2.15 121.42 -2.28
CA VAL A 67 1.01 121.11 -3.16
C VAL A 67 -0.31 121.44 -2.44
N ILE A 68 -0.43 121.09 -1.16
CA ILE A 68 -1.58 121.47 -0.32
C ILE A 68 -1.71 123.00 -0.25
N SER A 69 -0.60 123.73 -0.14
CA SER A 69 -0.58 125.20 -0.22
C SER A 69 -1.12 125.72 -1.56
N THR A 70 -0.72 125.12 -2.69
CA THR A 70 -1.20 125.55 -4.02
C THR A 70 -2.66 125.19 -4.29
N GLU A 71 -3.13 124.02 -3.84
CA GLU A 71 -4.53 123.60 -3.96
C GLU A 71 -5.44 124.44 -3.06
N THR A 72 -4.97 124.77 -1.85
CA THR A 72 -5.67 125.68 -0.93
C THR A 72 -5.73 127.08 -1.52
N LEU A 73 -4.66 127.57 -2.16
CA LEU A 73 -4.64 128.87 -2.83
C LEU A 73 -5.60 128.90 -4.03
N LYS A 74 -5.65 127.84 -4.84
CA LYS A 74 -6.60 127.69 -5.95
C LYS A 74 -8.04 127.66 -5.45
N LYS A 75 -8.31 126.93 -4.36
CA LYS A 75 -9.63 126.90 -3.73
C LYS A 75 -10.03 128.30 -3.25
N ILE A 76 -9.14 129.01 -2.55
CA ILE A 76 -9.39 130.38 -2.07
C ILE A 76 -9.67 131.33 -3.25
N GLN A 77 -8.93 131.21 -4.36
CA GLN A 77 -9.17 132.02 -5.55
C GLN A 77 -10.53 131.71 -6.18
N ASN A 78 -10.92 130.43 -6.26
CA ASN A 78 -12.23 130.01 -6.75
C ASN A 78 -13.37 130.47 -5.83
N ASP A 79 -13.20 130.34 -4.52
CA ASP A 79 -14.18 130.79 -3.52
C ASP A 79 -14.37 132.33 -3.58
N ARG A 80 -13.28 133.08 -3.81
CA ARG A 80 -13.32 134.54 -4.03
C ARG A 80 -14.03 134.91 -5.32
N GLN A 81 -13.74 134.21 -6.41
CA GLN A 81 -14.40 134.46 -7.69
C GLN A 81 -15.89 134.13 -7.62
N PHE A 82 -16.24 132.98 -7.05
CA PHE A 82 -17.62 132.57 -6.81
C PHE A 82 -18.39 133.60 -5.97
N LEU A 83 -17.81 134.08 -4.86
CA LEU A 83 -18.44 135.14 -4.06
C LEU A 83 -18.60 136.45 -4.84
N SER A 84 -17.60 136.83 -5.64
CA SER A 84 -17.69 138.01 -6.50
C SER A 84 -18.80 137.88 -7.54
N ASP A 85 -18.95 136.71 -8.15
CA ASP A 85 -19.97 136.41 -9.16
C ASP A 85 -21.37 136.44 -8.52
N VAL A 86 -21.55 135.81 -7.35
CA VAL A 86 -22.82 135.84 -6.59
C VAL A 86 -23.18 137.28 -6.17
N ILE A 87 -22.23 138.09 -5.73
CA ILE A 87 -22.48 139.50 -5.36
C ILE A 87 -22.83 140.33 -6.60
N ALA A 88 -22.15 140.12 -7.73
CA ALA A 88 -22.45 140.81 -8.97
C ALA A 88 -23.85 140.44 -9.51
N ASP A 89 -24.19 139.15 -9.53
CA ASP A 89 -25.47 138.65 -10.01
C ASP A 89 -26.64 139.10 -9.14
N THR A 90 -26.43 139.20 -7.82
CA THR A 90 -27.45 139.69 -6.87
C THR A 90 -27.62 141.21 -6.91
N MET A 91 -26.53 141.96 -7.10
CA MET A 91 -26.59 143.41 -7.29
C MET A 91 -27.29 143.76 -8.61
N GLN A 92 -27.04 142.98 -9.67
CA GLN A 92 -27.71 143.12 -10.95
C GLN A 92 -29.21 142.75 -10.87
N GLU A 93 -29.56 141.67 -10.16
CA GLU A 93 -30.96 141.28 -9.91
C GLU A 93 -31.70 142.36 -9.09
N LEU A 94 -31.07 142.92 -8.07
CA LEU A 94 -31.65 143.97 -7.23
C LEU A 94 -31.91 145.26 -8.00
N GLN A 95 -31.00 145.64 -8.92
CA GLN A 95 -31.16 146.80 -9.80
C GLN A 95 -32.26 146.60 -10.86
N ASN A 96 -32.41 145.37 -11.37
CA ASN A 96 -33.31 145.09 -12.50
C ASN A 96 -34.74 144.73 -12.07
N SER A 97 -34.90 143.95 -10.99
CA SER A 97 -36.20 143.38 -10.57
C SER A 97 -36.53 143.58 -9.09
N GLY A 98 -35.60 144.12 -8.28
CA GLY A 98 -35.82 144.36 -6.84
C GLY A 98 -35.90 143.09 -5.98
N THR A 99 -35.46 141.95 -6.50
CA THR A 99 -35.48 140.62 -5.84
C THR A 99 -34.07 140.09 -5.57
N PHE A 100 -33.96 139.01 -4.79
CA PHE A 100 -32.68 138.39 -4.40
C PHE A 100 -32.68 136.86 -4.57
N ASN A 101 -33.42 136.34 -5.54
CA ASN A 101 -33.59 134.90 -5.73
C ASN A 101 -32.27 134.20 -6.09
N ASN A 102 -31.37 134.86 -6.81
CA ASN A 102 -30.05 134.31 -7.16
C ASN A 102 -29.19 134.01 -5.92
N LEU A 103 -29.29 134.84 -4.87
CA LEU A 103 -28.63 134.57 -3.58
C LEU A 103 -29.27 133.37 -2.88
N LEU A 104 -30.60 133.29 -2.92
CA LEU A 104 -31.37 132.25 -2.24
C LEU A 104 -31.14 130.87 -2.87
N THR A 105 -31.10 130.78 -4.21
CA THR A 105 -30.78 129.54 -4.93
C THR A 105 -29.33 129.12 -4.66
N CYS A 106 -28.35 130.02 -4.78
CA CYS A 106 -26.95 129.72 -4.47
C CYS A 106 -26.76 129.26 -3.01
N LEU A 107 -27.43 129.90 -2.04
CA LEU A 107 -27.38 129.48 -0.64
C LEU A 107 -28.04 128.11 -0.41
N ASN A 108 -29.13 127.80 -1.10
CA ASN A 108 -29.77 126.49 -1.01
C ASN A 108 -28.91 125.39 -1.65
N GLU A 109 -28.32 125.64 -2.82
CA GLU A 109 -27.38 124.73 -3.48
C GLU A 109 -26.15 124.48 -2.60
N GLU A 110 -25.56 125.50 -1.98
CA GLU A 110 -24.46 125.33 -1.04
C GLU A 110 -24.86 124.54 0.22
N ARG A 111 -26.08 124.76 0.71
CA ARG A 111 -26.64 123.97 1.83
C ARG A 111 -26.84 122.51 1.44
N GLU A 112 -27.37 122.23 0.25
CA GLU A 112 -27.56 120.87 -0.29
C GLU A 112 -26.22 120.18 -0.53
N ASN A 113 -25.25 120.87 -1.15
CA ASN A 113 -23.88 120.39 -1.35
C ASN A 113 -23.22 120.01 -0.03
N LYS A 114 -23.40 120.85 1.01
CA LYS A 114 -22.91 120.56 2.36
C LYS A 114 -23.57 119.32 2.95
N THR A 115 -24.89 119.13 2.82
CA THR A 115 -25.57 117.92 3.28
C THR A 115 -25.11 116.67 2.53
N HIS A 116 -25.01 116.73 1.20
CA HIS A 116 -24.54 115.62 0.37
C HIS A 116 -23.08 115.24 0.69
N PHE A 117 -22.22 116.22 1.00
CA PHE A 117 -20.85 115.97 1.45
C PHE A 117 -20.81 115.17 2.76
N TYR A 118 -21.61 115.55 3.75
CA TYR A 118 -21.72 114.77 5.00
C TYR A 118 -22.30 113.37 4.77
N ASP A 119 -23.28 113.22 3.87
CA ASP A 119 -23.83 111.91 3.50
C ASP A 119 -22.81 111.01 2.80
N ILE A 120 -21.93 111.58 1.97
CA ILE A 120 -20.82 110.85 1.35
C ILE A 120 -19.85 110.38 2.44
N ILE A 121 -19.48 111.25 3.39
CA ILE A 121 -18.57 110.91 4.48
C ILE A 121 -19.14 109.76 5.32
N ASP A 122 -20.40 109.85 5.73
CA ASP A 122 -21.05 108.81 6.54
C ASP A 122 -21.16 107.47 5.77
N ARG A 123 -21.49 107.51 4.47
CA ARG A 123 -21.46 106.31 3.60
C ARG A 123 -20.07 105.71 3.48
N GLU A 124 -19.04 106.54 3.34
CA GLU A 124 -17.65 106.12 3.24
C GLU A 124 -17.19 105.45 4.54
N GLU A 125 -17.48 106.07 5.69
CA GLU A 125 -17.14 105.52 7.00
C GLU A 125 -17.85 104.19 7.25
N LYS A 126 -19.14 104.10 6.93
CA LYS A 126 -19.91 102.84 6.97
C LYS A 126 -19.31 101.80 6.03
N GLY A 127 -18.88 102.19 4.83
CA GLY A 127 -18.19 101.33 3.86
C GLY A 127 -16.87 100.79 4.43
N ARG A 128 -16.02 101.65 5.01
CA ARG A 128 -14.78 101.24 5.67
C ARG A 128 -15.01 100.26 6.82
N LYS A 129 -16.04 100.51 7.65
CA LYS A 129 -16.41 99.61 8.75
C LYS A 129 -16.81 98.23 8.22
N ARG A 130 -17.61 98.16 7.15
CA ARG A 130 -17.99 96.90 6.48
C ARG A 130 -16.80 96.18 5.84
N ILE A 131 -15.91 96.89 5.17
CA ILE A 131 -14.69 96.29 4.60
C ILE A 131 -13.83 95.68 5.71
N LYS A 132 -13.64 96.40 6.82
CA LYS A 132 -12.90 95.89 7.97
C LYS A 132 -13.56 94.66 8.60
N SER A 133 -14.90 94.62 8.71
CA SER A 133 -15.59 93.43 9.25
C SER A 133 -15.44 92.22 8.32
N LEU A 134 -15.66 92.41 7.02
CA LEU A 134 -15.51 91.35 6.01
C LEU A 134 -14.07 90.82 5.94
N GLN A 135 -13.06 91.69 6.06
CA GLN A 135 -11.65 91.27 6.12
C GLN A 135 -11.37 90.40 7.35
N LYS A 136 -11.95 90.74 8.52
CA LYS A 136 -11.84 89.92 9.74
C LYS A 136 -12.53 88.57 9.57
N GLU A 137 -13.74 88.55 9.02
CA GLU A 137 -14.48 87.31 8.75
C GLU A 137 -13.71 86.41 7.80
N LEU A 138 -13.21 86.94 6.68
CA LEU A 138 -12.41 86.18 5.71
C LEU A 138 -11.14 85.60 6.36
N HIS A 139 -10.46 86.39 7.19
CA HIS A 139 -9.30 85.90 7.92
C HIS A 139 -9.64 84.81 8.93
N ASN A 140 -10.77 84.93 9.66
CA ASN A 140 -11.24 83.91 10.59
C ASN A 140 -11.60 82.61 9.85
N VAL A 141 -12.37 82.67 8.76
CA VAL A 141 -12.71 81.50 7.93
C VAL A 141 -11.47 80.82 7.38
N LYS A 142 -10.46 81.59 6.96
CA LYS A 142 -9.17 81.03 6.50
C LYS A 142 -8.44 80.30 7.62
N ARG A 143 -8.45 80.83 8.84
CA ARG A 143 -7.83 80.21 10.03
C ARG A 143 -8.56 78.93 10.42
N GLU A 144 -9.89 78.97 10.49
CA GLU A 144 -10.73 77.80 10.79
C GLU A 144 -10.51 76.68 9.77
N ARG A 145 -10.49 77.02 8.48
CA ARG A 145 -10.20 76.05 7.41
C ARG A 145 -8.80 75.44 7.55
N GLN A 146 -7.81 76.23 7.96
CA GLN A 146 -6.45 75.73 8.17
C GLN A 146 -6.39 74.72 9.34
N VAL A 147 -7.06 75.03 10.45
CA VAL A 147 -7.16 74.12 11.61
C VAL A 147 -7.90 72.83 11.23
N GLU A 148 -9.02 72.94 10.51
CA GLU A 148 -9.78 71.77 10.05
C GLU A 148 -8.93 70.87 9.13
N VAL A 149 -8.16 71.45 8.22
CA VAL A 149 -7.23 70.69 7.36
C VAL A 149 -6.16 70.00 8.19
N GLN A 150 -5.61 70.68 9.20
CA GLN A 150 -4.61 70.08 10.09
C GLN A 150 -5.21 68.91 10.89
N ASN A 151 -6.39 69.08 11.49
CA ASN A 151 -7.09 68.03 12.23
C ASN A 151 -7.38 66.81 11.34
N ARG A 152 -7.81 67.04 10.09
CA ARG A 152 -8.02 65.96 9.11
C ARG A 152 -6.72 65.26 8.73
N ASN A 153 -5.62 66.00 8.56
CA ASN A 153 -4.32 65.40 8.26
C ASN A 153 -3.79 64.56 9.43
N GLU A 154 -3.97 65.02 10.67
CA GLU A 154 -3.65 64.25 11.87
C GLU A 154 -4.49 62.97 11.98
N TYR A 155 -5.79 63.06 11.68
CA TYR A 155 -6.66 61.89 11.64
C TYR A 155 -6.26 60.90 10.55
N ILE A 156 -5.88 61.37 9.36
CA ILE A 156 -5.36 60.53 8.27
C ILE A 156 -4.04 59.84 8.71
N ALA A 157 -3.15 60.54 9.41
CA ALA A 157 -1.90 59.97 9.91
C ALA A 157 -2.18 58.85 10.93
N HIS A 158 -3.06 59.10 11.91
CA HIS A 158 -3.47 58.09 12.88
C HIS A 158 -4.10 56.85 12.22
N LEU A 159 -4.98 57.03 11.23
CA LEU A 159 -5.56 55.91 10.49
C LEU A 159 -4.51 55.12 9.70
N LYS A 160 -3.50 55.78 9.13
CA LYS A 160 -2.38 55.11 8.45
C LYS A 160 -1.56 54.27 9.42
N ASP A 161 -1.27 54.79 10.60
CA ASP A 161 -0.52 54.08 11.64
C ASP A 161 -1.29 52.85 12.12
N GLN A 162 -2.60 52.97 12.38
CA GLN A 162 -3.46 51.84 12.72
C GLN A 162 -3.49 50.77 11.63
N LEU A 163 -3.58 51.18 10.36
CA LEU A 163 -3.56 50.25 9.24
C LEU A 163 -2.22 49.51 9.13
N GLN A 164 -1.10 50.22 9.35
CA GLN A 164 0.23 49.62 9.33
C GLN A 164 0.42 48.64 10.50
N GLU A 165 -0.06 48.99 11.69
CA GLU A 165 -0.05 48.12 12.87
C GLU A 165 -0.87 46.84 12.63
N LEU A 166 -2.10 46.96 12.12
CA LEU A 166 -2.97 45.82 11.81
C LEU A 166 -2.33 44.92 10.75
N LYS A 167 -1.72 45.50 9.71
CA LYS A 167 -1.01 44.75 8.67
C LYS A 167 0.19 43.99 9.26
N ALA A 168 0.95 44.61 10.16
CA ALA A 168 2.06 43.95 10.84
C ALA A 168 1.57 42.80 11.73
N LYS A 169 0.54 43.02 12.56
CA LYS A 169 -0.07 42.00 13.43
C LYS A 169 -0.58 40.81 12.63
N THR A 170 -1.42 41.05 11.63
CA THR A 170 -1.99 40.00 10.77
C THR A 170 -0.90 39.19 10.07
N ASN A 171 0.16 39.84 9.59
CA ASN A 171 1.29 39.16 8.95
C ASN A 171 2.09 38.30 9.93
N MET A 172 2.26 38.74 11.18
CA MET A 172 2.93 37.97 12.22
C MET A 172 2.08 36.74 12.61
N GLU A 173 0.78 36.95 12.85
CA GLU A 173 -0.18 35.89 13.17
C GLU A 173 -0.25 34.84 12.06
N ASN A 174 -0.35 35.24 10.79
CA ASN A 174 -0.34 34.31 9.66
C ASN A 174 0.93 33.46 9.62
N ARG A 175 2.11 34.06 9.84
CA ARG A 175 3.37 33.29 9.87
C ARG A 175 3.44 32.34 11.06
N PHE A 176 2.96 32.77 12.23
CA PHE A 176 2.89 31.91 13.40
C PHE A 176 1.96 30.73 13.17
N MET A 177 0.73 30.99 12.70
CA MET A 177 -0.25 29.95 12.41
C MET A 177 0.26 28.96 11.36
N LYS A 178 0.85 29.44 10.27
CA LYS A 178 1.43 28.58 9.24
C LYS A 178 2.54 27.69 9.79
N ARG A 179 3.48 28.26 10.56
CA ARG A 179 4.57 27.47 11.16
C ARG A 179 4.03 26.47 12.20
N ASN A 180 3.03 26.85 12.98
CA ASN A 180 2.40 25.96 13.95
C ASN A 180 1.69 24.77 13.28
N THR A 181 0.93 25.00 12.20
CA THR A 181 0.27 23.92 11.46
C THR A 181 1.28 23.02 10.74
N GLU A 182 2.31 23.59 10.12
CA GLU A 182 3.42 22.82 9.51
C GLU A 182 4.13 21.94 10.54
N LEU A 183 4.38 22.45 11.76
CA LEU A 183 4.96 21.66 12.83
C LEU A 183 4.05 20.51 13.28
N GLN A 184 2.74 20.75 13.42
CA GLN A 184 1.78 19.70 13.78
C GLN A 184 1.70 18.61 12.71
N ILE A 185 1.68 19.00 11.43
CA ILE A 185 1.69 18.07 10.30
C ILE A 185 3.00 17.27 10.32
N SER A 186 4.16 17.92 10.43
CA SER A 186 5.46 17.23 10.46
C SER A 186 5.58 16.29 11.67
N GLN A 187 5.08 16.69 12.84
CA GLN A 187 5.11 15.86 14.04
C GLN A 187 4.23 14.62 13.86
N THR A 188 3.01 14.80 13.34
CA THR A 188 2.09 13.69 13.05
C THR A 188 2.69 12.76 12.02
N GLN A 189 3.22 13.29 10.91
CA GLN A 189 3.89 12.51 9.88
C GLN A 189 5.04 11.68 10.45
N LYS A 190 5.90 12.27 11.29
CA LYS A 190 7.02 11.54 11.92
C LYS A 190 6.54 10.40 12.82
N LYS A 191 5.45 10.60 13.57
CA LYS A 191 4.86 9.55 14.39
C LYS A 191 4.32 8.41 13.53
N CYS A 192 3.57 8.75 12.48
CA CYS A 192 3.04 7.78 11.52
C CYS A 192 4.14 6.99 10.83
N ASN A 193 5.17 7.67 10.29
CA ASN A 193 6.31 7.01 9.65
C ASN A 193 7.02 6.05 10.61
N ARG A 194 7.23 6.45 11.88
CA ARG A 194 7.88 5.56 12.85
C ARG A 194 7.04 4.33 13.17
N THR A 195 5.72 4.46 13.25
CA THR A 195 4.83 3.30 13.42
C THR A 195 4.81 2.41 12.18
N GLU A 196 4.86 3.00 10.98
CA GLU A 196 4.92 2.28 9.71
C GLU A 196 6.23 1.51 9.57
N GLU A 197 7.38 2.12 9.89
CA GLU A 197 8.70 1.47 9.93
C GLU A 197 8.70 0.24 10.85
N LEU A 198 8.16 0.36 12.07
CA LEU A 198 8.07 -0.76 13.00
C LEU A 198 7.18 -1.90 12.48
N LEU A 199 6.08 -1.57 11.80
CA LEU A 199 5.22 -2.58 11.17
C LEU A 199 5.91 -3.27 10.00
N LEU A 200 6.67 -2.53 9.20
CA LEU A 200 7.47 -3.09 8.10
C LEU A 200 8.57 -4.03 8.62
N GLU A 201 9.25 -3.65 9.70
CA GLU A 201 10.23 -4.52 10.37
C GLU A 201 9.59 -5.83 10.88
N GLU A 202 8.40 -5.76 11.49
CA GLU A 202 7.69 -6.96 11.95
C GLU A 202 7.20 -7.83 10.79
N ILE A 203 6.71 -7.22 9.69
CA ILE A 203 6.35 -7.96 8.47
C ILE A 203 7.55 -8.71 7.93
N GLU A 204 8.72 -8.07 7.84
CA GLU A 204 9.91 -8.71 7.31
C GLU A 204 10.41 -9.85 8.21
N LYS A 205 10.36 -9.65 9.53
CA LYS A 205 10.66 -10.69 10.50
C LYS A 205 9.73 -11.89 10.40
N LEU A 206 8.42 -11.65 10.20
CA LEU A 206 7.44 -12.73 10.00
C LEU A 206 7.70 -13.46 8.69
N ARG A 207 8.03 -12.75 7.61
CA ARG A 207 8.40 -13.37 6.32
C ARG A 207 9.62 -14.28 6.46
N LEU A 208 10.66 -13.83 7.14
CA LEU A 208 11.86 -14.65 7.38
C LEU A 208 11.51 -15.92 8.16
N ARG A 209 10.70 -15.82 9.23
CA ARG A 209 10.25 -17.00 9.99
C ARG A 209 9.43 -17.97 9.15
N THR A 210 8.50 -17.47 8.34
CA THR A 210 7.71 -18.31 7.44
C THR A 210 8.59 -19.01 6.40
N GLU A 211 9.60 -18.33 5.87
CA GLU A 211 10.55 -18.94 4.93
C GLU A 211 11.40 -20.02 5.60
N GLU A 212 11.88 -19.79 6.82
CA GLU A 212 12.59 -20.79 7.63
C GLU A 212 11.69 -22.02 7.92
N GLU A 213 10.44 -21.80 8.33
CA GLU A 213 9.46 -22.88 8.54
C GLU A 213 9.24 -23.67 7.24
N ASN A 214 9.02 -23.00 6.11
CA ASN A 214 8.83 -23.64 4.81
C ASN A 214 10.03 -24.51 4.40
N GLN A 215 11.26 -24.03 4.63
CA GLN A 215 12.48 -24.79 4.36
C GLN A 215 12.54 -26.06 5.21
N ILE A 216 12.29 -25.94 6.53
CA ILE A 216 12.26 -27.08 7.44
C ILE A 216 11.15 -28.07 7.05
N HIS A 217 9.95 -27.58 6.71
CA HIS A 217 8.84 -28.41 6.25
C HIS A 217 9.21 -29.20 4.99
N MET A 218 9.84 -28.56 4.01
CA MET A 218 10.31 -29.21 2.79
C MET A 218 11.37 -30.27 3.09
N GLU A 219 12.34 -30.00 3.97
CA GLU A 219 13.35 -30.97 4.37
C GLU A 219 12.74 -32.20 5.06
N ILE A 220 11.77 -31.99 5.96
CA ILE A 220 11.03 -33.06 6.62
C ILE A 220 10.24 -33.88 5.60
N GLU A 221 9.53 -33.22 4.69
CA GLU A 221 8.74 -33.90 3.66
C GLU A 221 9.63 -34.77 2.77
N ILE A 222 10.76 -34.22 2.32
CA ILE A 222 11.72 -34.98 1.52
C ILE A 222 12.27 -36.18 2.32
N PHE A 223 12.60 -36.00 3.60
CA PHE A 223 13.05 -37.10 4.45
C PHE A 223 12.01 -38.21 4.57
N LEU A 224 10.75 -37.86 4.86
CA LEU A 224 9.65 -38.82 4.99
C LEU A 224 9.37 -39.56 3.69
N ARG A 225 9.36 -38.86 2.54
CA ARG A 225 9.22 -39.48 1.22
C ARG A 225 10.32 -40.51 0.94
N ARG A 226 11.57 -40.21 1.31
CA ARG A 226 12.69 -41.17 1.16
C ARG A 226 12.50 -42.41 2.03
N GLU A 227 12.07 -42.26 3.29
CA GLU A 227 11.83 -43.41 4.16
C GLU A 227 10.63 -44.24 3.71
N GLN A 228 9.57 -43.60 3.24
CA GLN A 228 8.43 -44.27 2.62
C GLN A 228 8.89 -45.11 1.42
N GLN A 229 9.68 -44.52 0.51
CA GLN A 229 10.20 -45.25 -0.65
C GLN A 229 11.01 -46.49 -0.23
N LYS A 230 11.88 -46.38 0.79
CA LYS A 230 12.64 -47.54 1.30
C LYS A 230 11.74 -48.65 1.86
N LEU A 231 10.60 -48.29 2.45
CA LEU A 231 9.64 -49.28 2.95
C LEU A 231 8.84 -49.91 1.80
N GLU A 232 8.46 -49.13 0.80
CA GLU A 232 7.81 -49.60 -0.43
C GLU A 232 8.70 -50.60 -1.18
N GLU A 233 9.99 -50.30 -1.36
CA GLU A 233 10.96 -51.22 -1.99
C GLU A 233 11.11 -52.54 -1.20
N LYS A 234 11.14 -52.47 0.14
CA LYS A 234 11.17 -53.68 0.98
C LYS A 234 9.87 -54.49 0.87
N LEU A 235 8.72 -53.81 0.82
CA LEU A 235 7.43 -54.45 0.68
C LEU A 235 7.33 -55.16 -0.67
N GLU A 236 7.74 -54.52 -1.76
CA GLU A 236 7.78 -55.11 -3.10
C GLU A 236 8.70 -56.35 -3.14
N PHE A 237 9.89 -56.26 -2.53
CA PHE A 237 10.79 -57.41 -2.39
C PHE A 237 10.14 -58.59 -1.66
N TRP A 238 9.45 -58.34 -0.54
CA TRP A 238 8.79 -59.41 0.22
C TRP A 238 7.56 -59.98 -0.47
N MET A 239 6.81 -59.16 -1.21
CA MET A 239 5.70 -59.62 -2.04
C MET A 239 6.21 -60.54 -3.16
N GLU A 240 7.22 -60.12 -3.91
CA GLU A 240 7.80 -60.93 -4.98
C GLU A 240 8.38 -62.24 -4.43
N LYS A 241 9.05 -62.20 -3.28
CA LYS A 241 9.55 -63.40 -2.62
C LYS A 241 8.41 -64.35 -2.23
N TYR A 242 7.36 -63.82 -1.60
CA TYR A 242 6.20 -64.62 -1.19
C TYR A 242 5.52 -65.29 -2.39
N ASP A 243 5.33 -64.56 -3.48
CA ASP A 243 4.73 -65.08 -4.70
C ASP A 243 5.59 -66.20 -5.30
N LYS A 244 6.91 -66.00 -5.40
CA LYS A 244 7.86 -67.02 -5.89
C LYS A 244 7.88 -68.27 -5.00
N ASP A 245 7.95 -68.10 -3.69
CA ASP A 245 7.97 -69.22 -2.74
C ASP A 245 6.64 -70.00 -2.80
N THR A 246 5.51 -69.29 -2.93
CA THR A 246 4.18 -69.88 -3.09
C THR A 246 4.05 -70.64 -4.40
N GLU A 247 4.52 -70.06 -5.51
CA GLU A 247 4.55 -70.72 -6.82
C GLU A 247 5.45 -71.96 -6.78
N MET A 248 6.63 -71.89 -6.16
CA MET A 248 7.53 -73.02 -5.99
C MET A 248 6.86 -74.15 -5.20
N LYS A 249 6.22 -73.84 -4.07
CA LYS A 249 5.50 -74.83 -3.26
C LYS A 249 4.28 -75.41 -3.99
N GLN A 250 3.57 -74.59 -4.76
CA GLN A 250 2.47 -75.04 -5.59
C GLN A 250 2.96 -75.99 -6.70
N ASN A 251 4.11 -75.70 -7.31
CA ASN A 251 4.74 -76.54 -8.31
C ASN A 251 5.23 -77.87 -7.73
N GLU A 252 5.89 -77.85 -6.56
CA GLU A 252 6.25 -79.08 -5.82
C GLU A 252 5.01 -79.92 -5.50
N LEU A 253 3.94 -79.30 -5.01
CA LEU A 253 2.68 -79.98 -4.70
C LEU A 253 2.06 -80.59 -5.96
N ASN A 254 2.07 -79.88 -7.07
CA ASN A 254 1.57 -80.37 -8.35
C ASN A 254 2.41 -81.55 -8.87
N ALA A 255 3.74 -81.49 -8.75
CA ALA A 255 4.65 -82.58 -9.11
C ALA A 255 4.41 -83.84 -8.27
N LEU A 256 4.21 -83.68 -6.94
CA LEU A 256 3.87 -84.79 -6.06
C LEU A 256 2.48 -85.37 -6.37
N LYS A 257 1.49 -84.53 -6.69
CA LYS A 257 0.17 -84.99 -7.15
C LYS A 257 0.26 -85.78 -8.45
N SER A 258 1.04 -85.32 -9.44
CA SER A 258 1.26 -86.06 -10.69
C SER A 258 2.00 -87.37 -10.46
N ALA A 259 3.03 -87.39 -9.61
CA ALA A 259 3.76 -88.61 -9.26
C ALA A 259 2.83 -89.62 -8.59
N LYS A 260 2.05 -89.20 -7.58
CA LYS A 260 1.04 -90.03 -6.92
C LYS A 260 0.01 -90.59 -7.91
N ALA A 261 -0.48 -89.76 -8.84
CA ALA A 261 -1.42 -90.20 -9.87
C ALA A 261 -0.80 -91.28 -10.76
N SER A 262 0.45 -91.08 -11.20
CA SER A 262 1.18 -92.06 -12.03
C SER A 262 1.43 -93.39 -11.29
N ASP A 263 1.81 -93.34 -10.02
CA ASP A 263 1.99 -94.54 -9.19
C ASP A 263 0.67 -95.27 -8.95
N LEU A 264 -0.43 -94.54 -8.76
CA LEU A 264 -1.76 -95.11 -8.63
C LEU A 264 -2.19 -95.82 -9.91
N THR A 265 -1.94 -95.23 -11.09
CA THR A 265 -2.18 -95.88 -12.38
C THR A 265 -1.32 -97.14 -12.53
N ARG A 266 -0.02 -97.07 -12.19
CA ARG A 266 0.88 -98.23 -12.21
C ARG A 266 0.40 -99.36 -11.29
N LEU A 267 -0.09 -99.02 -10.10
CA LEU A 267 -0.65 -100.00 -9.16
C LEU A 267 -1.95 -100.61 -9.69
N GLN A 268 -2.83 -99.81 -10.29
CA GLN A 268 -4.05 -100.30 -10.95
C GLN A 268 -3.74 -101.23 -12.11
N ASP A 269 -2.73 -100.92 -12.92
CA ASP A 269 -2.29 -101.77 -14.04
C ASP A 269 -1.68 -103.08 -13.55
N LEU A 270 -0.85 -103.06 -12.50
CA LEU A 270 -0.33 -104.27 -11.87
C LEU A 270 -1.45 -105.13 -11.25
N ALA A 271 -2.41 -104.50 -10.57
CA ALA A 271 -3.56 -105.21 -10.02
C ALA A 271 -4.43 -105.84 -11.12
N ARG A 272 -4.58 -105.15 -12.27
CA ARG A 272 -5.25 -105.70 -13.45
C ARG A 272 -4.47 -106.90 -13.99
N LEU A 273 -3.15 -106.77 -14.16
CA LEU A 273 -2.28 -107.83 -14.65
C LEU A 273 -2.29 -109.07 -13.73
N ILE A 274 -2.29 -108.89 -12.41
CA ILE A 274 -2.41 -110.01 -11.45
C ILE A 274 -3.75 -110.72 -11.64
N ARG A 275 -4.87 -109.98 -11.74
CA ARG A 275 -6.19 -110.58 -11.98
C ARG A 275 -6.24 -111.34 -13.31
N GLU A 276 -5.63 -110.79 -14.36
CA GLU A 276 -5.50 -111.46 -15.65
C GLU A 276 -4.69 -112.75 -15.54
N TYR A 277 -3.55 -112.75 -14.85
CA TYR A 277 -2.76 -113.96 -14.62
C TYR A 277 -3.48 -114.98 -13.73
N GLU A 278 -4.16 -114.56 -12.66
CA GLU A 278 -4.98 -115.43 -11.82
C GLU A 278 -6.09 -116.09 -12.63
N HIS A 279 -6.75 -115.32 -13.50
CA HIS A 279 -7.76 -115.84 -14.42
C HIS A 279 -7.17 -116.91 -15.34
N VAL A 280 -6.03 -116.64 -16.00
CA VAL A 280 -5.34 -117.62 -16.86
C VAL A 280 -4.92 -118.88 -16.09
N ILE A 281 -4.44 -118.75 -14.85
CA ILE A 281 -4.07 -119.90 -14.01
C ILE A 281 -5.30 -120.75 -13.65
N ILE A 282 -6.42 -120.10 -13.31
CA ILE A 282 -7.67 -120.80 -13.02
C ILE A 282 -8.18 -121.51 -14.28
N GLU A 283 -8.15 -120.84 -15.43
CA GLU A 283 -8.53 -121.43 -16.72
C GLU A 283 -7.67 -122.66 -17.06
N ASP A 284 -6.34 -122.55 -16.99
CA ASP A 284 -5.42 -123.68 -17.21
C ASP A 284 -5.66 -124.82 -16.22
N ARG A 285 -5.98 -124.52 -14.94
CA ARG A 285 -6.33 -125.54 -13.94
C ARG A 285 -7.63 -126.26 -14.30
N ILE A 286 -8.67 -125.52 -14.68
CA ILE A 286 -9.96 -126.08 -15.12
C ILE A 286 -9.78 -126.91 -16.39
N GLU A 287 -8.98 -126.43 -17.35
CA GLU A 287 -8.71 -127.11 -18.61
C GLU A 287 -7.92 -128.41 -18.38
N LYS A 288 -6.90 -128.39 -17.51
CA LYS A 288 -6.21 -129.61 -17.07
C LYS A 288 -7.13 -130.60 -16.37
N GLU A 289 -8.04 -130.13 -15.52
CA GLU A 289 -9.01 -131.01 -14.85
C GLU A 289 -10.02 -131.61 -15.85
N LYS A 290 -10.52 -130.81 -16.81
CA LYS A 290 -11.36 -131.29 -17.91
C LYS A 290 -10.64 -132.33 -18.76
N ASN A 291 -9.38 -132.08 -19.12
CA ASN A 291 -8.56 -133.01 -19.89
C ASN A 291 -8.34 -134.32 -19.12
N LYS A 292 -8.07 -134.27 -17.81
CA LYS A 292 -8.01 -135.48 -16.96
C LYS A 292 -9.32 -136.25 -16.96
N LYS A 293 -10.46 -135.57 -16.77
CA LYS A 293 -11.79 -136.20 -16.83
C LYS A 293 -12.07 -136.83 -18.19
N GLN A 294 -11.67 -136.19 -19.29
CA GLN A 294 -11.80 -136.76 -20.65
C GLN A 294 -10.90 -137.99 -20.85
N ILE A 295 -9.66 -137.97 -20.34
CA ILE A 295 -8.76 -139.13 -20.37
C ILE A 295 -9.33 -140.28 -19.53
N GLU A 296 -9.86 -140.00 -18.34
CA GLU A 296 -10.52 -141.01 -17.50
C GLU A 296 -11.76 -141.60 -18.16
N GLN A 297 -12.60 -140.76 -18.78
CA GLN A 297 -13.76 -141.20 -19.56
C GLN A 297 -13.35 -142.06 -20.76
N SER A 298 -12.39 -141.62 -21.58
CA SER A 298 -11.90 -142.41 -22.72
C SER A 298 -11.23 -143.72 -22.29
N LEU A 299 -10.56 -143.76 -21.13
CA LEU A 299 -10.06 -145.02 -20.55
C LEU A 299 -11.20 -145.94 -20.08
N LEU A 300 -12.27 -145.39 -19.51
CA LEU A 300 -13.47 -146.14 -19.14
C LEU A 300 -14.19 -146.69 -20.37
N GLU A 301 -14.33 -145.88 -21.42
CA GLU A 301 -14.86 -146.28 -22.73
C GLU A 301 -13.97 -147.34 -23.38
N LEU A 302 -12.65 -147.19 -23.33
CA LEU A 302 -11.73 -148.21 -23.84
C LEU A 302 -11.87 -149.51 -23.04
N LYS A 303 -11.99 -149.44 -21.71
CA LYS A 303 -12.23 -150.62 -20.86
C LYS A 303 -13.57 -151.29 -21.19
N SER A 304 -14.63 -150.53 -21.44
CA SER A 304 -15.92 -151.09 -21.84
C SER A 304 -15.84 -151.71 -23.24
N ILE A 305 -15.18 -151.06 -24.20
CA ILE A 305 -14.90 -151.59 -25.54
C ILE A 305 -14.06 -152.87 -25.47
N ILE A 306 -13.00 -152.93 -24.65
CA ILE A 306 -12.17 -154.13 -24.48
C ILE A 306 -12.99 -155.27 -23.87
N LYS A 307 -13.85 -155.00 -22.89
CA LYS A 307 -14.79 -156.01 -22.35
C LYS A 307 -15.74 -156.52 -23.42
N LEU A 308 -16.27 -155.63 -24.26
CA LEU A 308 -17.11 -155.98 -25.42
C LEU A 308 -16.36 -156.83 -26.44
N GLN A 309 -15.12 -156.44 -26.78
CA GLN A 309 -14.24 -157.20 -27.67
C GLN A 309 -13.87 -158.57 -27.07
N ALA A 310 -13.60 -158.67 -25.77
CA ALA A 310 -13.29 -159.91 -25.09
C ALA A 310 -14.51 -160.84 -25.00
N TRP A 311 -15.70 -160.28 -24.75
CA TRP A 311 -16.97 -161.01 -24.81
C TRP A 311 -17.20 -161.57 -26.22
N TRP A 312 -17.00 -160.76 -27.26
CA TRP A 312 -17.14 -161.19 -28.65
C TRP A 312 -16.09 -162.23 -29.07
N ARG A 313 -14.81 -162.02 -28.74
CA ARG A 313 -13.75 -163.02 -28.98
C ARG A 313 -14.00 -164.32 -28.22
N GLY A 314 -14.49 -164.25 -26.99
CA GLY A 314 -14.88 -165.43 -26.21
C GLY A 314 -16.10 -166.17 -26.77
N ILE A 315 -17.03 -165.46 -27.41
CA ILE A 315 -18.14 -166.07 -28.17
C ILE A 315 -17.62 -166.74 -29.45
N ILE A 316 -16.70 -166.10 -30.17
CA ILE A 316 -16.06 -166.69 -31.37
C ILE A 316 -15.30 -167.98 -31.02
N VAL A 317 -14.54 -167.98 -29.92
CA VAL A 317 -13.78 -169.16 -29.46
C VAL A 317 -14.69 -170.29 -28.96
N ARG A 318 -15.83 -169.99 -28.35
CA ARG A 318 -16.77 -171.02 -27.83
C ARG A 318 -17.72 -171.61 -28.88
N ASN A 319 -17.94 -170.91 -29.99
CA ASN A 319 -18.75 -171.42 -31.11
C ASN A 319 -17.89 -171.95 -32.29
N GLU A 320 -16.58 -172.14 -32.10
CA GLU A 320 -15.64 -172.78 -33.05
C GLU A 320 -15.70 -172.26 -34.51
N ILE A 321 -15.86 -170.95 -34.71
CA ILE A 321 -15.76 -170.30 -36.02
C ILE A 321 -14.43 -169.53 -36.12
N GLY A 322 -13.36 -170.21 -36.56
CA GLY A 322 -12.10 -169.56 -36.97
C GLY A 322 -10.81 -170.23 -36.44
N GLY A 323 -9.82 -170.44 -37.33
CA GLY A 323 -8.63 -171.26 -37.09
C GLY A 323 -7.54 -170.61 -36.23
N PHE A 324 -7.18 -171.27 -35.12
CA PHE A 324 -5.99 -170.96 -34.31
C PHE A 324 -5.28 -172.27 -33.87
N ARG A 325 -3.98 -172.41 -34.15
CA ARG A 325 -3.11 -173.59 -33.86
C ARG A 325 -2.03 -173.25 -32.81
N MET A 326 -1.60 -174.25 -32.04
CA MET A 326 -0.49 -174.21 -31.05
C MET A 326 0.86 -174.73 -31.61
N PRO A 327 2.03 -174.20 -31.21
CA PRO A 327 3.36 -174.81 -31.44
C PRO A 327 4.17 -175.28 -30.17
N ARG A 328 5.17 -176.16 -30.42
CA ARG A 328 5.97 -177.04 -29.52
C ARG A 328 7.38 -176.49 -29.08
N LYS A 329 8.19 -177.34 -28.43
CA LYS A 329 9.23 -177.15 -27.37
C LYS A 329 10.60 -177.80 -27.71
N ASP A 330 11.70 -177.22 -27.20
CA ASP A 330 13.10 -177.73 -26.98
C ASP A 330 13.78 -176.78 -25.94
N ASN A 331 14.95 -177.00 -25.31
CA ASN A 331 15.50 -178.07 -24.48
C ASN A 331 16.59 -177.44 -23.55
N ASP A 332 16.92 -178.10 -22.43
CA ASP A 332 18.12 -178.02 -21.54
C ASP A 332 18.66 -176.75 -20.81
N GLY A 333 18.82 -176.89 -19.48
CA GLY A 333 20.13 -176.74 -18.79
C GLY A 333 20.44 -175.52 -17.90
N GLY A 334 20.39 -175.67 -16.55
CA GLY A 334 21.35 -175.01 -15.61
C GLY A 334 20.83 -174.02 -14.54
N LYS A 335 20.87 -174.44 -13.26
CA LYS A 335 20.80 -173.64 -11.99
C LYS A 335 21.89 -172.53 -11.96
N SER A 336 21.79 -171.36 -11.30
CA SER A 336 21.57 -171.12 -9.85
C SER A 336 21.26 -169.65 -9.47
N SER A 337 20.35 -169.46 -8.52
CA SER A 337 20.31 -168.51 -7.38
C SER A 337 20.62 -166.99 -7.50
N LYS A 338 19.56 -166.18 -7.32
CA LYS A 338 19.25 -165.24 -6.21
C LYS A 338 20.15 -164.00 -5.91
N GLY A 339 19.52 -162.81 -6.00
CA GLY A 339 19.92 -161.55 -5.33
C GLY A 339 19.82 -160.32 -6.27
N LYS A 340 18.67 -159.63 -6.42
CA LYS A 340 18.07 -158.57 -5.57
C LYS A 340 18.92 -157.29 -5.45
N GLY A 341 18.45 -156.19 -6.05
CA GLY A 341 18.88 -154.82 -5.71
C GLY A 341 18.96 -153.86 -6.90
N ARG A 342 17.93 -153.03 -7.07
CA ARG A 342 17.76 -152.03 -8.16
C ARG A 342 18.87 -150.96 -8.18
N GLY A 343 19.38 -150.70 -9.38
CA GLY A 343 20.20 -149.53 -9.74
C GLY A 343 19.41 -148.21 -9.68
N LYS A 344 20.10 -147.12 -9.34
CA LYS A 344 20.71 -146.14 -10.27
C LYS A 344 19.67 -145.29 -11.01
N ASP A 345 19.84 -144.01 -11.25
CA ASP A 345 20.76 -142.96 -10.82
C ASP A 345 20.29 -141.70 -11.59
N ARG A 346 20.73 -140.53 -11.13
CA ARG A 346 20.94 -139.28 -11.92
C ARG A 346 19.72 -138.41 -12.28
N GLN A 347 19.69 -137.19 -11.71
CA GLN A 347 20.21 -135.92 -12.28
C GLN A 347 19.34 -135.42 -13.45
N ARG A 348 18.95 -134.15 -13.57
CA ARG A 348 19.80 -132.95 -13.48
C ARG A 348 18.95 -131.67 -13.64
N SER A 349 19.37 -130.62 -12.93
CA SER A 349 19.56 -129.22 -13.40
C SER A 349 18.41 -128.25 -13.69
N LYS A 350 18.63 -127.05 -13.10
CA LYS A 350 18.47 -125.66 -13.62
C LYS A 350 17.02 -125.16 -13.66
N ARG A 351 16.69 -123.97 -13.15
CA ARG A 351 17.41 -122.70 -13.00
C ARG A 351 17.13 -122.03 -11.67
#